data_AF-A0A943KA86-F1
#
_entry.id   AF-A0A943KA86-F1
#
_cell.length_a   1.000
_cell.length_b   1.000
_cell.length_c   1.000
_cell.angle_alpha   90.00
_cell.angle_beta   90.00
_cell.angle_gamma   90.00
#
_symmetry.space_group_name_H-M   'P 1'
#
loop_
_entity.id
_entity.type
_entity.pdbx_description
1 polymer ?
#
loop_
_entity_poly.entity_id
_entity_poly.type
_entity_poly.pdbx_seq_one_letter_code
_entity_poly.pdbx_strand_id
1 'polypeptide(L)'
;MNTIVHANTPEENRFETISEFKWCVDCGGEVEFEWKGTLYTITHPEGMINISEAWKPETEKWCATADEALEYMIDGVRLREIITQVEVKARTI
;
A
#
# COMPACT_ATOMS: atom_id res chain seq x y z
N MET A 1 -14.65 29.57 2.44
CA MET A 1 -13.53 29.00 3.22
C MET A 1 -12.74 28.13 2.29
N ASN A 2 -11.49 28.51 1.95
CA ASN A 2 -10.59 27.62 1.21
C ASN A 2 -9.91 26.72 2.23
N THR A 3 -10.29 25.45 2.26
CA THR A 3 -9.55 24.44 3.02
C THR A 3 -8.29 24.14 2.25
N ILE A 4 -7.14 24.56 2.76
CA ILE A 4 -5.85 24.11 2.26
C ILE A 4 -5.67 22.71 2.85
N VAL A 5 -5.79 21.67 2.00
CA VAL A 5 -5.44 20.30 2.39
C VAL A 5 -3.91 20.22 2.31
N HIS A 6 -3.25 20.06 3.45
CA HIS A 6 -1.82 19.77 3.47
C HIS A 6 -1.62 18.30 3.12
N ALA A 7 -0.73 17.99 2.18
CA ALA A 7 -0.34 16.61 1.93
C ALA A 7 0.52 16.14 3.11
N ASN A 8 0.26 14.92 3.58
CA ASN A 8 1.07 14.28 4.61
C ASN A 8 2.51 14.08 4.12
N THR A 9 3.45 14.14 5.06
CA THR A 9 4.84 13.72 4.84
C THR A 9 4.95 12.19 4.71
N PRO A 10 6.03 11.65 4.11
CA PRO A 10 6.26 10.21 4.06
C PRO A 10 6.29 9.55 5.45
N GLU A 11 6.84 10.25 6.45
CA GLU A 11 6.88 9.77 7.84
C GLU A 11 5.47 9.64 8.45
N GLU A 12 4.58 10.60 8.19
CA GLU A 12 3.19 10.57 8.65
C GLU A 12 2.36 9.49 7.92
N ASN A 13 2.75 9.14 6.70
CA ASN A 13 2.08 8.10 5.91
C ASN A 13 2.53 6.68 6.24
N ARG A 14 3.63 6.51 6.99
CA ARG A 14 4.14 5.18 7.34
C ARG A 14 3.11 4.38 8.15
N PHE A 15 3.13 3.07 7.98
CA PHE A 15 2.43 2.14 8.89
C PHE A 15 3.37 1.73 10.02
N GLU A 16 2.96 1.90 11.26
CA GLU A 16 3.73 1.43 12.42
C GLU A 16 3.44 -0.03 12.72
N THR A 17 2.22 -0.49 12.39
CA THR A 17 1.80 -1.87 12.62
C THR A 17 1.12 -2.50 11.41
N ILE A 18 1.18 -3.83 11.33
CA ILE A 18 0.43 -4.59 10.33
C ILE A 18 -1.07 -4.34 10.46
N SER A 19 -1.58 -4.15 11.69
CA SER A 19 -3.01 -3.88 11.92
C SER A 19 -3.47 -2.56 11.33
N GLU A 20 -2.64 -1.51 11.39
CA GLU A 20 -2.93 -0.22 10.74
C GLU A 20 -2.98 -0.35 9.21
N PHE A 21 -2.03 -1.09 8.63
CA PHE A 21 -2.05 -1.41 7.22
C PHE A 21 -3.33 -2.15 6.82
N LYS A 22 -3.70 -3.18 7.57
CA LYS A 22 -4.90 -3.96 7.28
C LYS A 22 -6.15 -3.10 7.36
N TRP A 23 -6.29 -2.29 8.42
CA TRP A 23 -7.41 -1.38 8.56
C TRP A 23 -7.49 -0.38 7.39
N CYS A 24 -6.36 0.21 7.01
CA CYS A 24 -6.27 1.11 5.84
C CYS A 24 -6.84 0.45 4.59
N VAL A 25 -6.28 -0.69 4.21
CA VAL A 25 -6.59 -1.37 2.95
C VAL A 25 -8.00 -1.98 3.01
N ASP A 26 -8.42 -2.59 4.12
CA ASP A 26 -9.78 -3.13 4.25
C ASP A 26 -10.85 -2.02 4.22
N CYS A 27 -10.50 -0.77 4.55
CA CYS A 27 -11.37 0.41 4.42
C CYS A 27 -11.33 1.09 3.05
N GLY A 28 -10.59 0.55 2.07
CA GLY A 28 -10.48 1.12 0.72
C GLY A 28 -9.37 2.17 0.57
N GLY A 29 -8.49 2.30 1.57
CA GLY A 29 -7.34 3.18 1.50
C GLY A 29 -6.34 2.71 0.45
N GLU A 30 -5.94 3.62 -0.42
CA GLU A 30 -4.95 3.41 -1.47
C GLU A 30 -3.56 3.75 -0.95
N VAL A 31 -2.55 2.99 -1.36
CA VAL A 31 -1.19 3.12 -0.87
C VAL A 31 -0.22 3.10 -2.03
N GLU A 32 0.71 4.06 -2.03
CA GLU A 32 1.90 4.06 -2.87
C GLU A 32 3.12 3.99 -1.96
N PHE A 33 3.99 2.99 -2.18
CA PHE A 33 5.20 2.82 -1.38
C PHE A 33 6.39 2.38 -2.23
N GLU A 34 7.59 2.72 -1.77
CA GLU A 34 8.83 2.35 -2.42
C GLU A 34 9.59 1.29 -1.59
N TRP A 35 10.10 0.28 -2.28
CA TRP A 35 11.01 -0.71 -1.72
C TRP A 35 12.21 -0.89 -2.64
N LYS A 36 13.41 -0.58 -2.14
CA LYS A 36 14.69 -0.65 -2.88
C LYS A 36 14.67 0.07 -4.24
N GLY A 37 14.03 1.23 -4.32
CA GLY A 37 13.94 2.02 -5.56
C GLY A 37 12.85 1.57 -6.53
N THR A 38 12.04 0.56 -6.16
CA THR A 38 10.90 0.10 -6.94
C THR A 38 9.61 0.56 -6.29
N LEU A 39 8.72 1.16 -7.09
CA LEU A 39 7.44 1.69 -6.65
C LEU A 39 6.35 0.61 -6.75
N TYR A 40 5.51 0.51 -5.73
CA TYR A 40 4.39 -0.41 -5.65
C TYR A 40 3.10 0.34 -5.31
N THR A 41 1.98 -0.17 -5.81
CA THR A 41 0.66 0.44 -5.62
C THR A 41 -0.32 -0.57 -5.06
N ILE A 42 -1.17 -0.12 -4.14
CA ILE A 42 -2.36 -0.81 -3.66
C ILE A 42 -3.57 0.07 -4.00
N THR A 43 -4.52 -0.46 -4.77
CA THR A 43 -5.73 0.23 -5.23
C THR A 43 -6.96 -0.66 -5.05
N HIS A 44 -8.16 -0.09 -5.26
CA HIS A 44 -9.44 -0.80 -5.06
C HIS A 44 -10.32 -0.93 -6.32
N PRO A 45 -9.79 -1.38 -7.48
CA PRO A 45 -10.61 -1.58 -8.66
C PRO A 45 -11.70 -2.64 -8.39
N GLU A 46 -12.93 -2.34 -8.81
CA GLU A 46 -14.09 -3.24 -8.64
C GLU A 46 -14.37 -3.62 -7.17
N GLY A 47 -13.89 -2.81 -6.21
CA GLY A 47 -14.03 -3.07 -4.77
C GLY A 47 -13.10 -4.17 -4.24
N MET A 48 -12.15 -4.66 -5.05
CA MET A 48 -11.14 -5.64 -4.66
C MET A 48 -9.80 -4.98 -4.43
N ILE A 49 -9.00 -5.53 -3.52
CA ILE A 49 -7.63 -5.06 -3.29
C ILE A 49 -6.78 -5.53 -4.47
N ASN A 50 -6.15 -4.60 -5.19
CA ASN A 50 -5.16 -4.90 -6.21
C ASN A 50 -3.81 -4.36 -5.77
N ILE A 51 -2.80 -5.24 -5.72
CA ILE A 51 -1.41 -4.86 -5.48
C ILE A 51 -0.54 -5.21 -6.69
N SER A 52 0.36 -4.30 -7.08
CA SER A 52 1.31 -4.50 -8.18
C SER A 52 2.55 -3.63 -8.03
N GLU A 53 3.61 -3.97 -8.76
CA GLU A 53 4.66 -3.01 -9.10
C GLU A 53 4.08 -1.95 -10.06
N ALA A 54 4.37 -0.68 -9.79
CA ALA A 54 3.85 0.43 -10.59
C ALA A 54 4.21 0.26 -12.07
N TRP A 55 3.22 0.48 -12.94
CA TRP A 55 3.34 0.37 -14.41
C TRP A 55 3.63 -1.04 -14.94
N LYS A 56 3.51 -2.08 -14.11
CA LYS A 56 3.68 -3.49 -14.49
C LYS A 56 2.43 -4.31 -14.18
N PRO A 57 1.37 -4.21 -15.01
CA PRO A 57 0.12 -4.94 -14.79
C PRO A 57 0.31 -6.47 -14.73
N GLU A 58 1.37 -7.00 -15.33
CA GLU A 58 1.72 -8.42 -15.25
C GLU A 58 2.10 -8.89 -13.83
N THR A 59 2.36 -7.96 -12.91
CA THR A 59 2.65 -8.24 -11.50
C THR A 59 1.43 -8.15 -10.60
N GLU A 60 0.25 -7.80 -11.15
CA GLU A 60 -0.96 -7.63 -10.36
C GLU A 60 -1.36 -8.90 -9.61
N LYS A 61 -1.73 -8.69 -8.35
CA LYS A 61 -2.40 -9.68 -7.52
C LYS A 61 -3.70 -9.10 -6.98
N TRP A 62 -4.79 -9.72 -7.38
CA TRP A 62 -6.13 -9.42 -6.90
C TRP A 62 -6.40 -10.21 -5.62
N CYS A 63 -6.74 -9.49 -4.56
CA CYS A 63 -6.88 -10.01 -3.20
C CYS A 63 -8.27 -9.67 -2.66
N ALA A 64 -8.89 -10.60 -1.95
CA ALA A 64 -10.16 -10.38 -1.26
C ALA A 64 -9.97 -9.72 0.12
N THR A 65 -8.77 -9.84 0.70
CA THR A 65 -8.46 -9.36 2.05
C THR A 65 -7.07 -8.75 2.14
N ALA A 66 -6.85 -7.86 3.11
CA ALA A 66 -5.51 -7.33 3.39
C ALA A 66 -4.51 -8.44 3.79
N ASP A 67 -4.95 -9.54 4.41
CA ASP A 67 -4.05 -10.68 4.69
C ASP A 67 -3.53 -11.34 3.41
N GLU A 68 -4.34 -11.45 2.36
CA GLU A 68 -3.89 -11.98 1.07
C GLU A 68 -2.90 -11.03 0.37
N ALA A 69 -3.13 -9.72 0.49
CA ALA A 69 -2.21 -8.69 -0.02
C ALA A 69 -0.86 -8.75 0.71
N LEU A 70 -0.85 -9.01 2.03
CA LEU A 70 0.37 -9.17 2.84
C LEU A 70 1.23 -10.36 2.40
N GLU A 71 0.66 -11.34 1.70
CA GLU A 71 1.38 -12.48 1.11
C GLU A 71 1.94 -12.17 -0.30
N TYR A 72 1.82 -10.94 -0.81
CA TYR A 72 2.47 -10.52 -2.04
C TYR A 72 4.00 -10.59 -1.90
N MET A 73 4.68 -11.14 -2.89
CA MET A 73 6.13 -11.36 -2.84
C MET A 73 6.87 -10.25 -3.57
N ILE A 74 7.81 -9.62 -2.88
CA ILE A 74 8.69 -8.55 -3.39
C ILE A 74 10.13 -8.98 -3.13
N ASP A 75 10.92 -9.18 -4.19
CA ASP A 75 12.30 -9.67 -4.11
C ASP A 75 12.48 -10.93 -3.23
N GLY A 76 11.51 -11.85 -3.26
CA GLY A 76 11.56 -13.08 -2.45
C GLY A 76 11.22 -12.88 -0.96
N VAL A 77 10.74 -11.70 -0.56
CA VAL A 77 10.25 -11.40 0.79
C VAL A 77 8.74 -11.08 0.72
N ARG A 78 7.97 -11.47 1.73
CA ARG A 78 6.53 -11.14 1.80
C ARG A 78 6.34 -9.68 2.17
N LEU A 79 5.32 -9.04 1.61
CA LEU A 79 4.95 -7.67 1.97
C LEU A 79 4.79 -7.49 3.49
N ARG A 80 4.23 -8.50 4.16
CA ARG A 80 4.09 -8.56 5.63
C ARG A 80 5.37 -8.23 6.40
N GLU A 81 6.52 -8.66 5.90
CA GLU A 81 7.80 -8.50 6.57
C GLU A 81 8.40 -7.10 6.39
N ILE A 82 7.96 -6.37 5.36
CA ILE A 82 8.57 -5.09 4.98
C ILE A 82 7.64 -3.88 5.13
N ILE A 83 6.31 -4.07 5.20
CA ILE A 83 5.33 -2.97 5.11
C ILE A 83 5.46 -1.90 6.20
N THR A 84 6.02 -2.24 7.36
CA THR A 84 6.29 -1.25 8.44
C THR A 84 7.64 -0.54 8.29
N GLN A 85 8.41 -0.89 7.25
CA GLN A 85 9.76 -0.42 6.97
C GLN A 85 9.88 0.28 5.61
N VAL A 86 8.91 0.10 4.70
CA VAL A 86 8.88 0.77 3.39
C VAL A 86 8.73 2.28 3.54
N GLU A 87 9.17 3.01 2.53
CA GLU A 87 8.86 4.43 2.42
C GLU A 87 7.49 4.60 1.76
N VAL A 88 6.48 5.02 2.52
CA VAL A 88 5.14 5.28 1.99
C VAL A 88 5.12 6.68 1.38
N LYS A 89 4.98 6.75 0.05
CA LYS A 89 4.96 8.01 -0.72
C LYS A 89 3.60 8.69 -0.63
N ALA A 90 2.53 7.90 -0.67
CA ALA A 90 1.17 8.37 -0.51
C ALA A 90 0.30 7.31 0.16
N ARG A 91 -0.67 7.78 0.95
CA ARG A 91 -1.71 6.95 1.55
C ARG A 91 -3.00 7.75 1.64
N THR A 92 -4.13 7.15 1.28
CA THR A 92 -5.46 7.72 1.54
C THR A 92 -6.10 7.03 2.74
N ILE A 93 -6.80 7.82 3.56
CA ILE A 93 -7.77 7.47 4.62
C ILE A 93 -8.45 8.77 5.06
#